data_AF-A0A8T4HJ54-F1
#
_entry.id   AF-A0A8T4HJ54-F1
#
_cell.length_a   1.000
_cell.length_b   1.000
_cell.length_c   1.000
_cell.angle_alpha   90.00
_cell.angle_beta   90.00
_cell.angle_gamma   90.00
#
_symmetry.space_group_name_H-M   'P 1'
#
loop_
_entity.id
_entity.type
_entity.pdbx_description
1 polymer ?
#
loop_
_entity_poly.entity_id
_entity_poly.type
_entity_poly.pdbx_seq_one_letter_code
_entity_poly.pdbx_strand_id
1 'polypeptide(L)'
;MFTRQSVAVVAAGLVLTVGGCGGGADGTTDASSDKGSDKKSGKPAPTRPPSKKLVKWAGAMCESTAALKTVRKQSAADLKEIRKPDEIGPTAQHLAVSYLSRTPLPVEEVERDLEHLTPSGVPAADRLRDAWLKKLKRVVRELDKVSPSAAFDDAEGSAAGVDKLIQSLTPPEPGLPALTKKDPRLAAAHKRAEQCAPGWKPDKKTPAPEPSGPLPKAKDGKNTGACADGECEILVTSAVNITANGLSLHASAEDDSVTFRSAGSVMRLGGSGGVARFGDDLTITVVAQNEDGAVLKFTAP
;
A
#
# COMPACT_ATOMS: atom_id res chain seq x y z
N MET A 1 -24.92 34.42 30.29
CA MET A 1 -25.21 33.45 31.36
C MET A 1 -25.19 32.09 30.68
N PHE A 2 -24.19 31.21 30.80
CA PHE A 2 -23.41 30.77 31.95
C PHE A 2 -21.90 30.80 31.67
N THR A 3 -21.13 30.96 32.74
CA THR A 3 -19.68 31.13 32.79
C THR A 3 -19.00 29.94 33.49
N ARG A 4 -17.73 29.70 33.10
CA ARG A 4 -16.63 29.02 33.83
C ARG A 4 -16.73 27.47 33.91
N GLN A 5 -15.64 26.70 33.81
CA GLN A 5 -14.27 26.93 34.29
C GLN A 5 -13.26 26.00 33.60
N SER A 6 -12.04 26.51 33.33
CA SER A 6 -10.86 25.75 32.92
C SER A 6 -10.13 25.17 34.15
N VAL A 7 -9.55 23.98 34.02
CA VAL A 7 -8.66 23.39 35.04
C VAL A 7 -7.27 23.24 34.44
N ALA A 8 -6.33 24.04 34.95
CA ALA A 8 -4.89 23.86 34.77
C ALA A 8 -4.37 22.94 35.90
N VAL A 9 -3.53 21.96 35.56
CA VAL A 9 -2.81 21.15 36.54
C VAL A 9 -1.33 21.48 36.45
N VAL A 10 -0.79 22.06 37.50
CA VAL A 10 0.63 22.30 37.78
C VAL A 10 1.04 21.33 38.90
N ALA A 11 2.13 20.59 38.70
CA ALA A 11 2.88 19.91 39.76
C ALA A 11 4.36 19.82 39.31
N ALA A 12 5.25 20.68 39.84
CA ALA A 12 6.15 20.39 40.97
C ALA A 12 6.89 19.04 40.79
N GLY A 13 8.18 18.96 40.46
CA GLY A 13 9.31 19.72 41.00
C GLY A 13 9.93 18.94 42.15
N LEU A 14 10.76 17.93 41.85
CA LEU A 14 11.52 17.16 42.84
C LEU A 14 12.99 17.09 42.42
N VAL A 15 13.78 17.92 43.09
CA VAL A 15 15.24 17.98 43.05
C VAL A 15 15.76 16.96 44.06
N LEU A 16 16.63 16.04 43.62
CA LEU A 16 17.45 15.22 44.51
C LEU A 16 18.88 15.75 44.49
N THR A 17 19.19 16.59 45.47
CA THR A 17 20.55 16.92 45.90
C THR A 17 21.04 15.83 46.85
N VAL A 18 22.09 15.09 46.46
CA VAL A 18 22.97 14.39 47.41
C VAL A 18 24.30 15.14 47.42
N GLY A 19 24.58 15.76 48.55
CA GLY A 19 25.88 16.38 48.84
C GLY A 19 26.90 15.36 49.35
N GLY A 20 28.17 15.73 49.27
CA GLY A 20 29.27 15.03 49.93
C GLY A 20 30.64 15.57 49.51
N CYS A 21 31.20 16.42 50.38
CA CYS A 21 32.58 16.93 50.53
C CYS A 21 33.71 16.20 49.78
N GLY A 22 34.80 16.84 49.33
CA GLY A 22 35.34 18.17 49.58
C GLY A 22 36.69 18.30 48.87
N GLY A 23 37.12 19.54 48.57
CA GLY A 23 38.45 19.85 48.04
C GLY A 23 39.47 20.10 49.15
N GLY A 24 40.74 19.80 48.86
CA GLY A 24 41.88 20.14 49.70
C GLY A 24 43.18 19.90 48.92
N ALA A 25 44.02 20.92 48.82
CA ALA A 25 45.29 20.96 48.12
C ALA A 25 46.48 20.51 48.99
N ASP A 26 47.56 20.13 48.29
CA ASP A 26 48.99 20.11 48.62
C ASP A 26 49.54 19.35 49.86
N GLY A 27 50.47 18.43 49.59
CA GLY A 27 51.32 17.79 50.58
C GLY A 27 52.21 16.67 50.00
N THR A 28 53.47 17.00 49.75
CA THR A 28 54.59 16.15 49.33
C THR A 28 54.91 15.02 50.33
N THR A 29 55.22 13.78 49.87
CA THR A 29 56.44 12.98 50.19
C THR A 29 56.38 11.55 49.62
N ASP A 30 57.58 10.99 49.43
CA ASP A 30 57.99 9.83 48.65
C ASP A 30 57.54 8.40 49.07
N ALA A 31 57.75 7.50 48.11
CA ALA A 31 58.28 6.11 48.24
C ALA A 31 57.31 4.90 48.20
N SER A 32 57.46 4.15 47.09
CA SER A 32 57.44 2.68 46.92
C SER A 32 56.41 1.80 47.64
N SER A 33 55.57 1.09 46.86
CA SER A 33 55.73 -0.34 46.55
C SER A 33 54.45 -0.96 45.93
N ASP A 34 54.66 -1.67 44.82
CA ASP A 34 53.96 -2.87 44.33
C ASP A 34 52.63 -3.34 44.97
N LYS A 35 51.55 -3.36 44.16
CA LYS A 35 50.88 -4.60 43.67
C LYS A 35 49.50 -4.31 43.06
N GLY A 36 49.36 -4.75 41.81
CA GLY A 36 48.20 -5.45 41.25
C GLY A 36 46.80 -4.90 41.52
N SER A 37 46.15 -4.41 40.47
CA SER A 37 44.78 -4.83 40.15
C SER A 37 44.51 -4.55 38.68
N ASP A 38 44.49 -5.64 37.92
CA ASP A 38 44.00 -5.72 36.56
C ASP A 38 42.74 -4.86 36.39
N LYS A 39 42.81 -3.87 35.50
CA LYS A 39 41.62 -3.28 34.89
C LYS A 39 40.94 -4.40 34.09
N LYS A 40 40.10 -5.16 34.77
CA LYS A 40 39.14 -6.08 34.17
C LYS A 40 38.23 -5.23 33.30
N SER A 41 38.56 -5.14 32.00
CA SER A 41 37.65 -4.67 30.96
C SER A 41 36.35 -5.45 31.14
N GLY A 42 35.34 -4.78 31.69
CA GLY A 42 34.01 -5.32 31.82
C GLY A 42 33.54 -5.71 30.43
N LYS A 43 33.43 -7.02 30.19
CA LYS A 43 32.83 -7.57 28.98
C LYS A 43 31.46 -6.90 28.84
N PRO A 44 31.12 -6.26 27.70
CA PRO A 44 29.81 -5.65 27.52
C PRO A 44 28.76 -6.70 27.85
N ALA A 45 27.79 -6.35 28.71
CA ALA A 45 26.70 -7.24 29.04
C ALA A 45 26.07 -7.77 27.74
N PRO A 46 25.83 -9.09 27.62
CA PRO A 46 25.30 -9.65 26.39
C PRO A 46 23.98 -8.95 26.04
N THR A 47 23.93 -8.33 24.86
CA THR A 47 22.75 -7.64 24.36
C THR A 47 21.58 -8.63 24.41
N ARG A 48 20.60 -8.35 25.27
CA ARG A 48 19.40 -9.17 25.38
C ARG A 48 18.82 -9.37 23.97
N PRO A 49 18.48 -10.61 23.57
CA PRO A 49 17.95 -10.86 22.24
C PRO A 49 16.70 -9.99 21.99
N PRO A 50 16.49 -9.53 20.74
CA PRO A 50 15.34 -8.71 20.41
C PRO A 50 14.05 -9.49 20.70
N SER A 51 13.01 -8.78 21.12
CA SER A 51 11.70 -9.38 21.33
C SER A 51 11.12 -9.86 20.00
N LYS A 52 10.29 -10.92 20.03
CA LYS A 52 9.56 -11.38 18.84
C LYS A 52 8.71 -10.26 18.22
N LYS A 53 8.13 -9.39 19.06
CA LYS A 53 7.37 -8.22 18.63
C LYS A 53 8.23 -7.25 17.80
N LEU A 54 9.45 -6.95 18.25
CA LEU A 54 10.35 -6.04 17.54
C LEU A 54 10.86 -6.65 16.23
N VAL A 55 11.11 -7.96 16.19
CA VAL A 55 11.46 -8.69 14.95
C VAL A 55 10.31 -8.60 13.95
N LYS A 56 9.07 -8.91 14.36
CA LYS A 56 7.88 -8.81 13.50
C LYS A 56 7.68 -7.37 13.00
N TRP A 57 7.90 -6.39 13.88
CA TRP A 57 7.83 -4.97 13.51
C TRP A 57 8.85 -4.59 12.43
N ALA A 58 10.11 -5.00 12.61
CA ALA A 58 11.16 -4.73 11.63
C ALA A 58 10.86 -5.39 10.29
N GLY A 59 10.37 -6.63 10.32
CA GLY A 59 9.95 -7.36 9.11
C GLY A 59 8.84 -6.64 8.34
N ALA A 60 7.76 -6.25 9.02
CA ALA A 60 6.67 -5.50 8.41
C ALA A 60 7.14 -4.17 7.79
N MET A 61 8.03 -3.44 8.46
CA MET A 61 8.61 -2.22 7.89
C MET A 61 9.44 -2.48 6.62
N CYS A 62 10.24 -3.54 6.60
CA CYS A 62 11.02 -3.92 5.42
C CYS A 62 10.12 -4.35 4.26
N GLU A 63 9.08 -5.13 4.55
CA GLU A 63 8.07 -5.57 3.59
C GLU A 63 7.30 -4.38 2.98
N SER A 64 6.72 -3.51 3.81
CA SER A 64 6.02 -2.31 3.35
C SER A 64 6.90 -1.39 2.49
N THR A 65 8.16 -1.18 2.89
CA THR A 65 9.07 -0.32 2.12
C THR A 65 9.54 -0.98 0.81
N ALA A 66 9.67 -2.30 0.77
CA ALA A 66 9.92 -3.05 -0.45
C ALA A 66 8.72 -3.00 -1.40
N ALA A 67 7.48 -3.13 -0.88
CA ALA A 67 6.25 -3.00 -1.65
C ALA A 67 6.17 -1.62 -2.31
N LEU A 68 6.38 -0.53 -1.56
CA LEU A 68 6.38 0.83 -2.12
C LEU A 68 7.47 1.05 -3.19
N LYS A 69 8.65 0.43 -3.02
CA LYS A 69 9.69 0.46 -4.06
C LYS A 69 9.23 -0.24 -5.34
N THR A 70 8.52 -1.37 -5.21
CA THR A 70 7.93 -2.10 -6.35
C THR A 70 6.85 -1.27 -7.03
N VAL A 71 5.92 -0.69 -6.27
CA VAL A 71 4.87 0.20 -6.80
C VAL A 71 5.48 1.36 -7.58
N ARG A 72 6.51 2.01 -7.05
CA ARG A 72 7.24 3.08 -7.76
C ARG A 72 7.87 2.61 -9.06
N LYS A 73 8.45 1.41 -9.07
CA LYS A 73 9.07 0.84 -10.29
C LYS A 73 8.00 0.52 -11.35
N GLN A 74 6.88 -0.08 -10.94
CA GLN A 74 5.77 -0.42 -11.83
C GLN A 74 5.12 0.83 -12.38
N SER A 75 4.84 1.83 -11.55
CA SER A 75 4.28 3.11 -11.96
C SER A 75 5.11 3.81 -13.05
N ALA A 76 6.44 3.81 -12.89
CA ALA A 76 7.33 4.37 -13.91
C ALA A 76 7.35 3.56 -15.21
N ALA A 77 7.15 2.24 -15.14
CA ALA A 77 7.05 1.37 -16.31
C ALA A 77 5.71 1.58 -17.04
N ASP A 78 4.60 1.59 -16.32
CA ASP A 78 3.26 1.83 -16.86
C ASP A 78 3.19 3.21 -17.54
N LEU A 79 3.74 4.27 -16.92
CA LEU A 79 3.81 5.59 -17.55
C LEU A 79 4.64 5.59 -18.85
N LYS A 80 5.71 4.80 -18.91
CA LYS A 80 6.54 4.68 -20.11
C LYS A 80 5.75 4.02 -21.25
N GLU A 81 4.96 2.99 -20.92
CA GLU A 81 4.10 2.28 -21.86
C GLU A 81 2.95 3.17 -22.35
N ILE A 82 2.28 3.90 -21.45
CA ILE A 82 1.21 4.86 -21.81
C ILE A 82 1.71 5.92 -22.80
N ARG A 83 2.93 6.42 -22.62
CA ARG A 83 3.55 7.41 -23.53
C ARG A 83 3.89 6.85 -24.90
N LYS A 84 4.12 5.54 -24.99
CA LYS A 84 4.58 4.85 -26.20
C LYS A 84 3.92 3.47 -26.26
N PRO A 85 2.60 3.41 -26.50
CA PRO A 85 1.91 2.14 -26.59
C PRO A 85 2.41 1.37 -27.81
N ASP A 86 2.39 0.04 -27.71
CA ASP A 86 2.71 -0.83 -28.84
C ASP A 86 1.68 -0.64 -29.96
N GLU A 87 2.10 -0.70 -31.23
CA GLU A 87 1.24 -0.44 -32.40
C GLU A 87 0.03 -1.38 -32.51
N ILE A 88 0.17 -2.61 -32.00
CA ILE A 88 -0.88 -3.65 -32.00
C ILE A 88 -1.55 -3.75 -30.62
N GLY A 89 -1.02 -3.05 -29.61
CA GLY A 89 -1.45 -3.13 -28.22
C GLY A 89 -2.62 -2.20 -27.89
N PRO A 90 -2.98 -2.13 -26.60
CA PRO A 90 -4.03 -1.24 -26.14
C PRO A 90 -3.66 0.23 -26.33
N THR A 91 -4.66 1.08 -26.56
CA THR A 91 -4.42 2.52 -26.72
C THR A 91 -3.90 3.16 -25.43
N ALA A 92 -3.24 4.31 -25.54
CA ALA A 92 -2.77 5.09 -24.40
C ALA A 92 -3.89 5.38 -23.38
N GLN A 93 -5.11 5.67 -23.85
CA GLN A 93 -6.27 5.88 -22.97
C GLN A 93 -6.62 4.60 -22.20
N HIS A 94 -6.63 3.44 -22.86
CA HIS A 94 -6.94 2.19 -22.18
C HIS A 94 -5.88 1.84 -21.12
N LEU A 95 -4.60 1.98 -21.48
CA LEU A 95 -3.48 1.77 -20.56
C LEU A 95 -3.56 2.74 -19.37
N ALA A 96 -3.86 4.02 -19.62
CA ALA A 96 -3.99 5.02 -18.57
C ALA A 96 -5.19 4.74 -17.65
N VAL A 97 -6.36 4.38 -18.16
CA VAL A 97 -7.51 3.97 -17.33
C VAL A 97 -7.15 2.78 -16.44
N SER A 98 -6.52 1.75 -17.01
CA SER A 98 -6.07 0.56 -16.27
C SER A 98 -5.07 0.94 -15.18
N TYR A 99 -4.10 1.80 -15.49
CA TYR A 99 -3.10 2.29 -14.56
C TYR A 99 -3.73 3.10 -13.41
N LEU A 100 -4.57 4.09 -13.73
CA LEU A 100 -5.25 4.93 -12.74
C LEU A 100 -6.17 4.11 -11.81
N SER A 101 -6.79 3.05 -12.33
CA SER A 101 -7.67 2.19 -11.52
C SER A 101 -6.90 1.24 -10.58
N ARG A 102 -5.72 0.75 -11.00
CA ARG A 102 -4.96 -0.26 -10.23
C ARG A 102 -3.98 0.34 -9.23
N THR A 103 -3.45 1.52 -9.52
CA THR A 103 -2.34 2.12 -8.76
C THR A 103 -2.67 2.48 -7.29
N PRO A 104 -3.90 2.93 -6.95
CA PRO A 104 -4.23 3.22 -5.54
C PRO A 104 -4.16 2.00 -4.61
N LEU A 105 -4.62 0.84 -5.09
CA LEU A 105 -4.76 -0.39 -4.29
C LEU A 105 -3.50 -0.82 -3.52
N PRO A 106 -2.31 -0.95 -4.14
CA PRO A 106 -1.11 -1.35 -3.40
C PRO A 106 -0.60 -0.26 -2.45
N VAL A 107 -0.94 1.02 -2.66
CA VAL A 107 -0.58 2.10 -1.74
C VAL A 107 -1.47 2.06 -0.51
N GLU A 108 -2.78 1.89 -0.70
CA GLU A 108 -3.76 1.71 0.38
C GLU A 108 -3.48 0.46 1.21
N GLU A 109 -3.04 -0.62 0.56
CA GLU A 109 -2.61 -1.84 1.27
C GLU A 109 -1.44 -1.55 2.22
N VAL A 110 -0.39 -0.88 1.74
CA VAL A 110 0.74 -0.51 2.60
C VAL A 110 0.31 0.47 3.70
N GLU A 111 -0.58 1.41 3.42
CA GLU A 111 -1.14 2.29 4.45
C GLU A 111 -1.80 1.50 5.58
N ARG A 112 -2.72 0.60 5.21
CA ARG A 112 -3.46 -0.24 6.15
C ARG A 112 -2.52 -1.14 6.96
N ASP A 113 -1.53 -1.76 6.31
CA ASP A 113 -0.55 -2.60 6.99
C ASP A 113 0.24 -1.83 8.04
N LEU A 114 0.66 -0.61 7.71
CA LEU A 114 1.37 0.26 8.66
C LEU A 114 0.46 0.80 9.76
N GLU A 115 -0.83 1.00 9.49
CA GLU A 115 -1.81 1.48 10.48
C GLU A 115 -2.09 0.41 11.54
N HIS A 116 -2.18 -0.86 11.12
CA HIS A 116 -2.34 -2.00 12.02
C HIS A 116 -1.02 -2.48 12.65
N LEU A 117 0.12 -1.92 12.23
CA LEU A 117 1.42 -2.27 12.79
C LEU A 117 1.57 -1.73 14.21
N THR A 118 1.45 -2.62 15.20
CA THR A 118 1.58 -2.25 16.62
C THR A 118 2.93 -1.59 16.94
N PRO A 119 2.99 -0.65 17.90
CA PRO A 119 4.25 0.02 18.26
C PRO A 119 5.39 -0.94 18.62
N SER A 120 6.58 -0.62 18.13
CA SER A 120 7.82 -1.39 18.31
C SER A 120 8.35 -1.36 19.75
N GLY A 121 8.03 -0.31 20.51
CA GLY A 121 8.63 -0.03 21.81
C GLY A 121 9.99 0.68 21.72
N VAL A 122 10.41 1.07 20.51
CA VAL A 122 11.57 1.93 20.26
C VAL A 122 11.05 3.26 19.72
N PRO A 123 11.06 4.36 20.50
CA PRO A 123 10.40 5.61 20.13
C PRO A 123 10.83 6.19 18.78
N ALA A 124 12.10 6.04 18.40
CA ALA A 124 12.58 6.51 17.11
C ALA A 124 12.04 5.70 15.92
N ALA A 125 11.84 4.39 16.11
CA ALA A 125 11.27 3.49 15.13
C ALA A 125 9.76 3.74 14.97
N ASP A 126 9.07 3.99 16.07
CA ASP A 126 7.64 4.35 16.05
C ASP A 126 7.39 5.68 15.32
N ARG A 127 8.25 6.68 15.53
CA ARG A 127 8.21 7.94 14.74
C ARG A 127 8.42 7.72 13.24
N LEU A 128 9.25 6.75 12.84
CA LEU A 128 9.44 6.42 11.42
C LEU A 128 8.17 5.83 10.81
N ARG A 129 7.48 4.91 11.52
CA ARG A 129 6.17 4.39 11.10
C ARG A 129 5.16 5.53 10.96
N ASP A 130 5.09 6.42 11.94
CA ASP A 130 4.13 7.53 11.92
C ASP A 130 4.42 8.52 10.78
N ALA A 131 5.70 8.76 10.46
CA ALA A 131 6.12 9.58 9.33
C ALA A 131 5.70 8.96 7.98
N TRP A 132 5.84 7.63 7.85
CA TRP A 132 5.33 6.90 6.69
C TRP A 132 3.81 7.00 6.56
N LEU A 133 3.07 6.71 7.63
CA LEU A 133 1.61 6.80 7.64
C LEU A 133 1.10 8.19 7.25
N LYS A 134 1.71 9.25 7.80
CA LYS A 134 1.38 10.62 7.44
C LYS A 134 1.57 10.89 5.94
N LYS A 135 2.61 10.31 5.34
CA LYS A 135 2.94 10.46 3.92
C LYS A 135 1.98 9.67 3.04
N LEU A 136 1.70 8.41 3.38
CA LEU A 136 0.76 7.54 2.67
C LEU A 136 -0.65 8.13 2.69
N LYS A 137 -1.16 8.51 3.86
CA LYS A 137 -2.46 9.19 4.00
C LYS A 137 -2.60 10.45 3.15
N ARG A 138 -1.49 11.16 2.91
CA ARG A 138 -1.50 12.31 1.99
C ARG A 138 -1.63 11.83 0.55
N VAL A 139 -0.82 10.87 0.14
CA VAL A 139 -0.82 10.36 -1.22
C VAL A 139 -2.14 9.67 -1.56
N VAL A 140 -2.66 8.78 -0.72
CA VAL A 140 -3.96 8.10 -0.93
C VAL A 140 -5.07 9.12 -1.15
N ARG A 141 -5.19 10.15 -0.30
CA ARG A 141 -6.17 11.23 -0.50
C ARG A 141 -6.01 12.01 -1.82
N GLU A 142 -4.80 12.13 -2.37
CA GLU A 142 -4.61 12.74 -3.68
C GLU A 142 -4.94 11.77 -4.81
N LEU A 143 -4.65 10.47 -4.64
CA LEU A 143 -5.02 9.42 -5.57
C LEU A 143 -6.55 9.28 -5.68
N ASP A 144 -7.28 9.34 -4.56
CA ASP A 144 -8.75 9.27 -4.51
C ASP A 144 -9.45 10.38 -5.31
N LYS A 145 -8.77 11.51 -5.54
CA LYS A 145 -9.32 12.62 -6.33
C LYS A 145 -9.20 12.39 -7.83
N VAL A 146 -8.37 11.45 -8.26
CA VAL A 146 -8.12 11.18 -9.68
C VAL A 146 -9.08 10.11 -10.15
N SER A 147 -10.12 10.52 -10.88
CA SER A 147 -10.99 9.57 -11.57
C SER A 147 -10.24 8.88 -12.71
N PRO A 148 -10.38 7.54 -12.90
CA PRO A 148 -9.89 6.85 -14.08
C PRO A 148 -10.40 7.45 -15.40
N SER A 149 -11.56 8.10 -15.40
CA SER A 149 -12.10 8.77 -16.59
C SER A 149 -11.26 9.95 -17.07
N ALA A 150 -10.40 10.54 -16.21
CA ALA A 150 -9.48 11.62 -16.60
C ALA A 150 -8.50 11.18 -17.72
N ALA A 151 -8.29 9.87 -17.88
CA ALA A 151 -7.48 9.32 -18.96
C ALA A 151 -8.09 9.51 -20.36
N PHE A 152 -9.40 9.76 -20.48
CA PHE A 152 -10.02 10.06 -21.78
C PHE A 152 -9.70 11.48 -22.26
N ASP A 153 -9.58 12.42 -21.33
CA ASP A 153 -9.26 13.82 -21.62
C ASP A 153 -7.76 14.00 -21.84
N ASP A 154 -6.93 13.41 -20.95
CA ASP A 154 -5.47 13.51 -21.00
C ASP A 154 -4.82 12.26 -20.40
N ALA A 155 -4.66 11.21 -21.22
CA ALA A 155 -4.06 9.94 -20.81
C ALA A 155 -2.65 10.09 -20.24
N GLU A 156 -1.78 10.87 -20.91
CA GLU A 156 -0.40 11.05 -20.44
C GLU A 156 -0.37 11.94 -19.19
N GLY A 157 -1.05 13.08 -19.19
CA GLY A 157 -0.97 14.02 -18.08
C GLY A 157 -1.59 13.48 -16.79
N SER A 158 -2.73 12.79 -16.89
CA SER A 158 -3.34 12.11 -15.73
C SER A 158 -2.42 11.02 -15.16
N ALA A 159 -1.86 10.17 -16.03
CA ALA A 159 -0.92 9.13 -15.62
C ALA A 159 0.38 9.72 -15.02
N ALA A 160 0.93 10.77 -15.62
CA ALA A 160 2.12 11.45 -15.12
C ALA A 160 1.87 12.13 -13.76
N GLY A 161 0.67 12.65 -13.54
CA GLY A 161 0.23 13.21 -12.26
C GLY A 161 0.22 12.16 -11.14
N VAL A 162 -0.37 10.99 -11.40
CA VAL A 162 -0.36 9.87 -10.46
C VAL A 162 1.04 9.32 -10.24
N ASP A 163 1.85 9.12 -11.29
CA ASP A 163 3.23 8.65 -11.14
C ASP A 163 4.03 9.60 -10.25
N LYS A 164 3.88 10.91 -10.43
CA LYS A 164 4.56 11.90 -9.56
C LYS A 164 4.20 11.72 -8.08
N LEU A 165 2.93 11.45 -7.76
CA LEU A 165 2.49 11.16 -6.39
C LEU A 165 3.15 9.88 -5.88
N ILE A 166 3.16 8.82 -6.69
CA ILE A 166 3.79 7.55 -6.35
C ILE A 166 5.30 7.70 -6.16
N GLN A 167 6.00 8.39 -7.07
CA GLN A 167 7.44 8.64 -6.95
C GLN A 167 7.80 9.47 -5.71
N SER A 168 6.85 10.25 -5.19
CA SER A 168 7.05 10.97 -3.95
C SER A 168 7.19 10.04 -2.73
N LEU A 169 6.74 8.78 -2.79
CA LEU A 169 6.79 7.77 -1.72
C LEU A 169 8.22 7.23 -1.48
N THR A 170 9.15 8.14 -1.22
CA THR A 170 10.51 7.89 -0.75
C THR A 170 10.56 7.70 0.77
N PRO A 171 11.55 6.94 1.30
CA PRO A 171 11.76 6.80 2.74
C PRO A 171 11.89 8.14 3.49
N PRO A 172 11.19 8.33 4.62
CA PRO A 172 11.43 9.45 5.53
C PRO A 172 12.82 9.36 6.17
N GLU A 173 13.40 10.52 6.48
CA GLU A 173 14.65 10.62 7.22
C GLU A 173 14.40 10.97 8.70
N PRO A 174 15.11 10.34 9.67
CA PRO A 174 16.06 9.24 9.47
C PRO A 174 15.37 7.92 9.12
N GLY A 175 15.83 7.26 8.05
CA GLY A 175 15.29 5.95 7.64
C GLY A 175 15.71 4.79 8.55
N LEU A 176 15.10 3.61 8.35
CA LEU A 176 15.39 2.40 9.13
C LEU A 176 16.89 2.05 9.21
N PRO A 177 17.70 2.15 8.13
CA PRO A 177 19.14 1.90 8.21
C PRO A 177 19.91 2.87 9.12
N ALA A 178 19.45 4.12 9.24
CA ALA A 178 20.05 5.09 10.16
C ALA A 178 19.65 4.79 11.61
N LEU A 179 18.44 4.30 11.83
CA LEU A 179 17.94 3.92 13.16
C LEU A 179 18.63 2.65 13.69
N THR A 180 18.87 1.65 12.84
CA THR A 180 19.57 0.41 13.25
C THR A 180 21.01 0.68 13.67
N LYS A 181 21.67 1.70 13.11
CA LYS A 181 23.01 2.13 13.57
C LYS A 181 22.99 2.73 14.99
N LYS A 182 21.84 3.26 15.43
CA LYS A 182 21.70 3.98 16.71
C LYS A 182 21.11 3.13 17.83
N ASP A 183 20.27 2.14 17.52
CA ASP A 183 19.68 1.23 18.51
C ASP A 183 20.10 -0.24 18.24
N PRO A 184 20.96 -0.84 19.10
CA PRO A 184 21.41 -2.22 18.92
C PRO A 184 20.31 -3.28 18.97
N ARG A 185 19.19 -3.03 19.69
CA ARG A 185 18.05 -3.96 19.75
C ARG A 185 17.30 -3.94 18.42
N LEU A 186 17.11 -2.75 17.84
CA LEU A 186 16.53 -2.59 16.52
C LEU A 186 17.43 -3.22 15.44
N ALA A 187 18.75 -3.05 15.55
CA ALA A 187 19.72 -3.71 14.66
C ALA A 187 19.59 -5.25 14.71
N ALA A 188 19.54 -5.81 15.92
CA ALA A 188 19.38 -7.24 16.11
C ALA A 188 18.04 -7.75 15.58
N ALA A 189 16.97 -6.97 15.75
CA ALA A 189 15.65 -7.31 15.21
C ALA A 189 15.63 -7.28 13.69
N HIS A 190 16.17 -6.23 13.07
CA HIS A 190 16.31 -6.11 11.62
C HIS A 190 17.13 -7.26 11.03
N LYS A 191 18.23 -7.67 11.69
CA LYS A 191 19.04 -8.81 11.24
C LYS A 191 18.28 -10.15 11.29
N ARG A 192 17.33 -10.30 12.21
CA ARG A 192 16.53 -11.53 12.37
C ARG A 192 15.26 -11.56 11.54
N ALA A 193 14.79 -10.42 11.06
CA ALA A 193 13.61 -10.34 10.23
C ALA A 193 13.95 -10.79 8.81
N GLU A 194 13.33 -11.88 8.35
CA GLU A 194 13.57 -12.46 7.02
C GLU A 194 13.25 -11.47 5.89
N GLN A 195 12.22 -10.65 6.07
CA GLN A 195 11.80 -9.61 5.13
C GLN A 195 12.86 -8.52 4.92
N CYS A 196 13.78 -8.36 5.89
CA CYS A 196 14.87 -7.40 5.80
C CYS A 196 16.14 -7.99 5.17
N ALA A 197 16.14 -9.28 4.82
CA ALA A 197 17.30 -9.94 4.23
C ALA A 197 17.52 -9.45 2.78
N PRO A 198 18.79 -9.30 2.34
CA PRO A 198 19.09 -9.02 0.95
C PRO A 198 18.48 -10.08 0.02
N GLY A 199 17.79 -9.63 -1.03
CA GLY A 199 17.17 -10.54 -2.00
C GLY A 199 15.85 -11.15 -1.55
N TRP A 200 15.35 -10.82 -0.36
CA TRP A 200 13.98 -11.14 0.01
C TRP A 200 13.01 -10.54 -1.03
N LYS A 201 12.03 -11.34 -1.42
CA LYS A 201 10.92 -10.91 -2.26
C LYS A 201 9.65 -11.24 -1.50
N PRO A 202 8.64 -10.36 -1.53
CA PRO A 202 7.33 -10.73 -1.06
C PRO A 202 6.90 -11.98 -1.84
N ASP A 203 6.37 -12.97 -1.14
CA ASP A 203 5.71 -14.09 -1.79
C ASP A 203 4.69 -13.47 -2.75
N LYS A 204 4.73 -13.86 -4.03
CA LYS A 204 3.64 -13.53 -4.94
C LYS A 204 2.40 -14.08 -4.23
N LYS A 205 1.52 -13.20 -3.74
CA LYS A 205 0.19 -13.63 -3.29
C LYS A 205 -0.31 -14.55 -4.39
N THR A 206 -0.50 -15.81 -4.06
CA THR A 206 -1.07 -16.79 -4.98
C THR A 206 -2.33 -16.10 -5.51
N PRO A 207 -2.45 -15.88 -6.84
CA PRO A 207 -3.71 -15.41 -7.40
C PRO A 207 -4.81 -16.29 -6.79
N ALA A 208 -5.94 -15.70 -6.42
CA ALA A 208 -7.10 -16.50 -6.08
C ALA A 208 -7.23 -17.60 -7.15
N PRO A 209 -7.44 -18.87 -6.78
CA PRO A 209 -7.43 -19.96 -7.75
C PRO A 209 -8.32 -19.55 -8.92
N GLU A 210 -7.73 -19.54 -10.12
CA GLU A 210 -8.46 -19.28 -11.35
C GLU A 210 -9.71 -20.16 -11.32
N PRO A 211 -10.91 -19.63 -11.64
CA PRO A 211 -12.07 -20.48 -11.86
C PRO A 211 -11.76 -21.39 -13.06
N SER A 212 -11.15 -22.54 -12.82
CA SER A 212 -10.71 -23.51 -13.83
C SER A 212 -11.85 -24.42 -14.30
N GLY A 213 -13.08 -23.91 -14.24
CA GLY A 213 -14.28 -24.61 -14.71
C GLY A 213 -14.80 -24.01 -16.01
N PRO A 214 -15.55 -24.78 -16.81
CA PRO A 214 -16.26 -24.21 -17.96
C PRO A 214 -17.18 -23.09 -17.48
N LEU A 215 -17.25 -22.01 -18.25
CA LEU A 215 -18.21 -20.93 -17.96
C LEU A 215 -19.63 -21.51 -17.89
N PRO A 216 -20.44 -21.08 -16.91
CA PRO A 216 -21.84 -21.44 -16.89
C PRO A 216 -22.51 -20.97 -18.18
N LYS A 217 -23.55 -21.68 -18.60
CA LYS A 217 -24.32 -21.28 -19.77
C LYS A 217 -25.12 -20.04 -19.44
N ALA A 218 -24.80 -18.93 -20.09
CA ALA A 218 -25.58 -17.70 -20.01
C ALA A 218 -27.02 -17.94 -20.54
N LYS A 219 -28.03 -17.47 -19.80
CA LYS A 219 -29.46 -17.63 -20.15
C LYS A 219 -29.77 -17.23 -21.60
N ASP A 220 -29.20 -16.10 -22.04
CA ASP A 220 -29.44 -15.49 -23.35
C ASP A 220 -28.27 -15.73 -24.33
N GLY A 221 -27.31 -16.58 -23.95
CA GLY A 221 -26.14 -16.89 -24.79
C GLY A 221 -25.37 -15.63 -25.17
N LYS A 222 -25.01 -15.46 -26.45
CA LYS A 222 -24.31 -14.25 -26.94
C LYS A 222 -25.26 -13.15 -27.44
N ASN A 223 -26.57 -13.27 -27.18
CA ASN A 223 -27.57 -12.36 -27.75
C ASN A 223 -27.66 -11.05 -26.95
N THR A 224 -26.86 -10.04 -27.33
CA THR A 224 -26.89 -8.72 -26.67
C THR A 224 -28.20 -7.97 -26.84
N GLY A 225 -29.01 -8.31 -27.85
CA GLY A 225 -30.34 -7.74 -28.04
C GLY A 225 -31.33 -8.14 -26.95
N ALA A 226 -31.08 -9.24 -26.23
CA ALA A 226 -31.91 -9.66 -25.10
C ALA A 226 -31.85 -8.65 -23.93
N CYS A 227 -30.79 -7.84 -23.87
CA CYS A 227 -30.58 -6.89 -22.78
C CYS A 227 -31.37 -5.60 -22.92
N ALA A 228 -32.16 -5.40 -23.99
CA ALA A 228 -32.77 -4.12 -24.32
C ALA A 228 -33.63 -3.51 -23.19
N ASP A 229 -34.32 -4.36 -22.42
CA ASP A 229 -35.14 -3.98 -21.26
C ASP A 229 -34.33 -3.84 -19.94
N GLY A 230 -33.03 -4.13 -19.97
CA GLY A 230 -32.15 -4.11 -18.81
C GLY A 230 -32.07 -5.44 -18.05
N GLU A 231 -32.76 -6.49 -18.49
CA GLU A 231 -32.74 -7.81 -17.86
C GLU A 231 -32.26 -8.88 -18.84
N CYS A 232 -31.00 -9.29 -18.70
CA CYS A 232 -30.47 -10.39 -19.50
C CYS A 232 -29.31 -11.08 -18.78
N GLU A 233 -28.93 -12.27 -19.25
CA GLU A 233 -27.68 -12.89 -18.90
C GLU A 233 -26.97 -13.37 -20.16
N ILE A 234 -25.84 -12.72 -20.50
CA ILE A 234 -25.12 -12.94 -21.75
C ILE A 234 -23.68 -13.41 -21.52
N LEU A 235 -23.15 -14.13 -22.49
CA LEU A 235 -21.76 -14.55 -22.59
C LEU A 235 -21.00 -13.57 -23.49
N VAL A 236 -19.94 -12.98 -22.93
CA VAL A 236 -19.01 -12.09 -23.61
C VAL A 236 -17.68 -12.79 -23.75
N THR A 237 -17.35 -13.21 -24.99
CA THR A 237 -16.07 -13.87 -25.33
C THR A 237 -15.12 -12.93 -26.09
N SER A 238 -15.60 -11.75 -26.46
CA SER A 238 -14.87 -10.72 -27.20
C SER A 238 -15.54 -9.37 -26.99
N ALA A 239 -14.86 -8.28 -27.34
CA ALA A 239 -15.41 -6.93 -27.32
C ALA A 239 -16.77 -6.85 -28.03
N VAL A 240 -17.80 -6.33 -27.36
CA VAL A 240 -19.18 -6.27 -27.86
C VAL A 240 -19.91 -5.02 -27.38
N ASN A 241 -20.74 -4.44 -28.26
CA ASN A 241 -21.66 -3.37 -27.90
C ASN A 241 -22.99 -3.96 -27.40
N ILE A 242 -23.44 -3.44 -26.26
CA ILE A 242 -24.66 -3.85 -25.58
C ILE A 242 -25.49 -2.60 -25.34
N THR A 243 -26.77 -2.65 -25.65
CA THR A 243 -27.72 -1.62 -25.23
C THR A 243 -28.64 -2.23 -24.20
N ALA A 244 -28.61 -1.69 -22.99
CA ALA A 244 -29.41 -2.21 -21.88
C ALA A 244 -30.09 -1.08 -21.13
N ASN A 245 -31.43 -1.16 -21.00
CA ASN A 245 -32.26 -0.11 -20.41
C ASN A 245 -31.94 1.29 -20.97
N GLY A 246 -31.80 1.40 -22.30
CA GLY A 246 -31.45 2.66 -22.98
C GLY A 246 -29.98 3.12 -22.84
N LEU A 247 -29.16 2.43 -22.05
CA LEU A 247 -27.73 2.71 -21.90
C LEU A 247 -26.90 1.90 -22.91
N SER A 248 -26.10 2.59 -23.72
CA SER A 248 -25.12 1.93 -24.61
C SER A 248 -23.79 1.73 -23.90
N LEU A 249 -23.33 0.49 -23.91
CA LEU A 249 -22.13 0.00 -23.23
C LEU A 249 -21.28 -0.80 -24.20
N HIS A 250 -19.97 -0.67 -24.11
CA HIS A 250 -19.01 -1.55 -24.78
C HIS A 250 -18.35 -2.43 -23.71
N ALA A 251 -18.60 -3.75 -23.75
CA ALA A 251 -18.03 -4.71 -22.83
C ALA A 251 -16.93 -5.53 -23.50
N SER A 252 -15.80 -5.76 -22.81
CA SER A 252 -14.76 -6.71 -23.23
C SER A 252 -14.30 -7.54 -22.03
N ALA A 253 -14.11 -8.83 -22.23
CA ALA A 253 -13.52 -9.74 -21.24
C ALA A 253 -12.07 -10.03 -21.66
N GLU A 254 -11.12 -9.74 -20.77
CA GLU A 254 -9.69 -10.00 -20.96
C GLU A 254 -9.10 -10.51 -19.65
N ASP A 255 -8.37 -11.62 -19.75
CA ASP A 255 -7.75 -12.33 -18.63
C ASP A 255 -8.74 -12.56 -17.47
N ASP A 256 -8.48 -11.93 -16.32
CA ASP A 256 -9.21 -12.04 -15.07
C ASP A 256 -10.18 -10.87 -14.82
N SER A 257 -10.46 -10.08 -15.86
CA SER A 257 -11.30 -8.89 -15.75
C SER A 257 -12.28 -8.64 -16.90
N VAL A 258 -13.36 -7.92 -16.59
CA VAL A 258 -14.31 -7.40 -17.57
C VAL A 258 -14.26 -5.88 -17.57
N THR A 259 -14.02 -5.29 -18.73
CA THR A 259 -14.03 -3.84 -18.93
C THR A 259 -15.34 -3.42 -19.57
N PHE A 260 -16.04 -2.48 -18.92
CA PHE A 260 -17.22 -1.81 -19.43
C PHE A 260 -16.87 -0.37 -19.79
N ARG A 261 -17.29 0.08 -20.98
CA ARG A 261 -17.15 1.48 -21.41
C ARG A 261 -18.51 2.07 -21.75
N SER A 262 -18.79 3.26 -21.25
CA SER A 262 -19.94 4.08 -21.63
C SER A 262 -19.46 5.49 -22.02
N ALA A 263 -20.37 6.37 -22.45
CA ALA A 263 -20.08 7.69 -23.02
C ALA A 263 -19.24 8.66 -22.14
N GLY A 264 -18.88 8.28 -20.92
CA GLY A 264 -17.92 9.02 -20.08
C GLY A 264 -17.31 8.21 -18.95
N SER A 265 -17.48 6.89 -18.93
CA SER A 265 -16.99 6.04 -17.83
C SER A 265 -16.38 4.77 -18.38
N VAL A 266 -15.28 4.34 -17.77
CA VAL A 266 -14.77 2.98 -17.94
C VAL A 266 -14.61 2.34 -16.58
N MET A 267 -15.22 1.17 -16.44
CA MET A 267 -15.17 0.36 -15.24
C MET A 267 -14.55 -0.98 -15.58
N ARG A 268 -13.55 -1.40 -14.81
CA ARG A 268 -12.95 -2.72 -14.90
C ARG A 268 -13.30 -3.50 -13.64
N LEU A 269 -14.04 -4.59 -13.80
CA LEU A 269 -14.38 -5.50 -12.71
C LEU A 269 -13.46 -6.71 -12.78
N GLY A 270 -12.83 -7.08 -11.68
CA GLY A 270 -12.07 -8.34 -11.57
C GLY A 270 -12.92 -9.43 -10.93
N GLY A 271 -12.81 -10.65 -11.46
CA GLY A 271 -13.33 -11.87 -10.85
C GLY A 271 -14.86 -12.04 -10.81
N SER A 272 -15.28 -13.30 -10.62
CA SER A 272 -16.68 -13.67 -10.41
C SER A 272 -17.25 -12.99 -9.15
N GLY A 273 -18.45 -12.44 -9.26
CA GLY A 273 -19.13 -11.68 -8.20
C GLY A 273 -18.90 -10.17 -8.25
N GLY A 274 -18.08 -9.66 -9.17
CA GLY A 274 -17.92 -8.23 -9.39
C GLY A 274 -19.24 -7.57 -9.82
N VAL A 275 -19.55 -6.39 -9.27
CA VAL A 275 -20.77 -5.65 -9.56
C VAL A 275 -20.44 -4.25 -10.07
N ALA A 276 -20.92 -3.88 -11.26
CA ALA A 276 -20.93 -2.52 -11.77
C ALA A 276 -22.34 -1.95 -11.65
N ARG A 277 -22.45 -0.71 -11.16
CA ARG A 277 -23.69 0.04 -11.11
C ARG A 277 -23.57 1.26 -12.01
N PHE A 278 -24.56 1.47 -12.86
CA PHE A 278 -24.66 2.62 -13.75
C PHE A 278 -25.87 3.44 -13.30
N GLY A 279 -25.60 4.42 -12.43
CA GLY A 279 -26.67 5.18 -11.77
C GLY A 279 -27.60 4.27 -10.97
N ASP A 280 -28.86 4.69 -10.89
CA ASP A 280 -29.94 3.87 -10.34
C ASP A 280 -30.62 3.03 -11.42
N ASP A 281 -30.15 3.05 -12.68
CA ASP A 281 -30.89 2.52 -13.84
C ASP A 281 -30.47 1.11 -14.25
N LEU A 282 -29.25 0.68 -13.89
CA LEU A 282 -28.72 -0.61 -14.34
C LEU A 282 -27.63 -1.15 -13.41
N THR A 283 -27.78 -2.40 -13.00
CA THR A 283 -26.74 -3.19 -12.30
C THR A 283 -26.26 -4.31 -13.20
N ILE A 284 -24.94 -4.47 -13.31
CA ILE A 284 -24.30 -5.57 -14.03
C ILE A 284 -23.47 -6.38 -13.04
N THR A 285 -23.70 -7.69 -12.99
CA THR A 285 -22.94 -8.64 -12.17
C THR A 285 -22.14 -9.57 -13.06
N VAL A 286 -20.84 -9.75 -12.76
CA VAL A 286 -20.01 -10.80 -13.36
C VAL A 286 -20.38 -12.10 -12.66
N VAL A 287 -21.16 -12.96 -13.32
CA VAL A 287 -21.59 -14.25 -12.76
C VAL A 287 -20.40 -15.21 -12.69
N ALA A 288 -19.62 -15.25 -13.76
CA ALA A 288 -18.42 -16.08 -13.88
C ALA A 288 -17.46 -15.48 -14.91
N GLN A 289 -16.18 -15.79 -14.76
CA GLN A 289 -15.14 -15.40 -15.71
C GLN A 289 -14.01 -16.45 -15.75
N ASN A 290 -13.46 -16.68 -16.94
CA ASN A 290 -12.22 -17.42 -17.18
C ASN A 290 -11.54 -16.89 -18.47
N GLU A 291 -10.52 -17.60 -18.96
CA GLU A 291 -9.80 -17.27 -20.21
C GLU A 291 -10.68 -17.26 -21.47
N ASP A 292 -11.82 -17.97 -21.46
CA ASP A 292 -12.76 -18.04 -22.59
C ASP A 292 -13.72 -16.84 -22.64
N GLY A 293 -13.82 -16.06 -21.55
CA GLY A 293 -14.68 -14.89 -21.46
C GLY A 293 -15.40 -14.74 -20.12
N ALA A 294 -16.53 -14.03 -20.13
CA ALA A 294 -17.32 -13.76 -18.94
C ALA A 294 -18.83 -13.89 -19.17
N VAL A 295 -19.53 -14.39 -18.16
CA VAL A 295 -20.99 -14.39 -18.09
C VAL A 295 -21.45 -13.19 -17.28
N LEU A 296 -22.27 -12.34 -17.89
CA LEU A 296 -22.71 -11.07 -17.33
C LEU A 296 -24.22 -11.09 -17.15
N LYS A 297 -24.67 -10.76 -15.94
CA LYS A 297 -26.08 -10.60 -15.62
C LYS A 297 -26.41 -9.12 -15.48
N PHE A 298 -27.37 -8.66 -16.27
CA PHE A 298 -27.93 -7.31 -16.26
C PHE A 298 -29.24 -7.32 -15.47
N THR A 299 -29.46 -6.28 -14.68
CA THR A 299 -30.68 -6.12 -13.89
C THR A 299 -31.00 -4.62 -13.82
N ALA A 300 -32.14 -4.25 -14.38
CA ALA A 300 -32.77 -2.95 -14.13
C ALA A 300 -33.54 -2.99 -12.79
N PRO A 301 -33.84 -1.83 -12.17
CA PRO A 301 -34.61 -1.73 -10.92
C PRO A 301 -36.03 -2.30 -10.98
#